data_AF-A0A6M0RC15-F1
#
_entry.id   AF-A0A6M0RC15-F1
#
_cell.length_a   1.000
_cell.length_b   1.000
_cell.length_c   1.000
_cell.angle_alpha   90.00
_cell.angle_beta   90.00
_cell.angle_gamma   90.00
#
_symmetry.space_group_name_H-M   'P 1'
#
loop_
_entity.id
_entity.type
_entity.pdbx_description
1 polymer ?
#
loop_
_entity_poly.entity_id
_entity_poly.type
_entity_poly.pdbx_seq_one_letter_code
_entity_poly.pdbx_strand_id
1 'polypeptide(L)'
;MLIKTLDGKRVNVEIENTYIKPFYNRNNAVDTYSICSNENNKEVVLASYSDITIAKHMRHLLISCKELKGLTHQVMSEVDLAEDLFLSASYKLRQAKEKYKEEEVVG
;
A
#
# COMPACT_ATOMS: atom_id res chain seq x y z
N MET A 1 7.49 8.95 -11.08
CA MET A 1 8.06 7.71 -10.51
C MET A 1 7.72 6.57 -11.45
N LEU A 2 8.67 5.69 -11.77
CA LEU A 2 8.39 4.54 -12.62
C LEU A 2 7.88 3.38 -11.75
N ILE A 3 6.65 2.93 -12.01
CA ILE A 3 6.02 1.82 -11.30
C ILE A 3 5.85 0.63 -12.25
N LYS A 4 6.17 -0.57 -11.76
CA LYS A 4 5.83 -1.85 -12.38
C LYS A 4 4.59 -2.40 -11.68
N THR A 5 3.50 -2.56 -12.43
CA THR A 5 2.23 -3.11 -11.99
C THR A 5 2.30 -4.64 -11.82
N LEU A 6 1.26 -5.27 -11.24
CA LEU A 6 1.21 -6.73 -11.02
C LEU A 6 1.24 -7.53 -12.33
N ASP A 7 0.64 -7.01 -13.39
CA ASP A 7 0.69 -7.55 -14.76
C ASP A 7 2.03 -7.26 -15.48
N GLY A 8 2.98 -6.62 -14.79
CA GLY A 8 4.32 -6.36 -15.29
C GLY A 8 4.46 -5.13 -16.19
N LYS A 9 3.36 -4.39 -16.42
CA LYS A 9 3.36 -3.14 -17.19
C LYS A 9 4.13 -2.06 -16.41
N ARG A 10 4.86 -1.23 -17.15
CA ARG A 10 5.59 -0.08 -16.59
C ARG A 10 4.85 1.21 -16.89
N VAL A 11 4.60 2.00 -15.85
CA VAL A 11 3.88 3.27 -15.94
C VAL A 11 4.66 4.34 -15.18
N ASN A 12 4.87 5.49 -15.82
CA ASN A 12 5.40 6.66 -15.11
C ASN A 12 4.21 7.41 -14.51
N VAL A 13 4.23 7.58 -13.19
CA VAL A 13 3.15 8.23 -12.46
C VAL A 13 3.66 9.30 -11.52
N GLU A 14 2.87 10.35 -11.34
CA GLU A 14 3.03 11.29 -10.25
C GLU A 14 2.39 10.70 -8.98
N ILE A 15 3.20 10.09 -8.11
CA ILE A 15 2.71 9.32 -6.96
C ILE A 15 1.81 10.14 -6.02
N GLU A 16 2.04 11.45 -5.96
CA GLU A 16 1.27 12.41 -5.16
C GLU A 16 -0.18 12.52 -5.63
N ASN A 17 -0.44 12.28 -6.92
CA ASN A 17 -1.77 12.32 -7.53
C ASN A 17 -2.48 10.96 -7.51
N THR A 18 -1.88 9.94 -6.89
CA THR A 18 -2.54 8.63 -6.79
C THR A 18 -3.60 8.60 -5.69
N TYR A 19 -4.67 7.85 -5.92
CA TYR A 19 -5.79 7.70 -5.00
C TYR A 19 -6.30 6.25 -4.98
N ILE A 20 -7.09 5.92 -3.96
CA ILE A 20 -7.74 4.60 -3.85
C ILE A 20 -9.20 4.74 -4.26
N LYS A 21 -9.63 3.91 -5.20
CA LYS A 21 -11.00 3.88 -5.73
C LYS A 21 -11.64 2.51 -5.48
N PRO A 22 -12.82 2.44 -4.84
CA PRO A 22 -13.57 1.20 -4.74
C PRO A 22 -14.26 0.85 -6.05
N PHE A 23 -14.30 -0.43 -6.39
CA PHE A 23 -15.08 -1.01 -7.49
C PHE A 23 -16.15 -1.91 -6.91
N TYR A 24 -17.39 -1.73 -7.35
CA TYR A 24 -18.55 -2.42 -6.81
C TYR A 24 -18.99 -3.54 -7.75
N ASN A 25 -19.41 -4.67 -7.18
CA ASN A 25 -20.04 -5.75 -7.92
C ASN A 25 -21.53 -5.46 -8.20
N ARG A 26 -22.20 -6.39 -8.88
CA ARG A 26 -23.63 -6.29 -9.24
C ARG A 26 -24.57 -6.18 -8.05
N ASN A 27 -24.13 -6.58 -6.85
CA ASN A 27 -24.91 -6.51 -5.61
C ASN A 27 -24.64 -5.21 -4.82
N ASN A 28 -23.98 -4.23 -5.43
CA ASN A 28 -23.60 -2.96 -4.81
C ASN A 28 -22.67 -3.14 -3.59
N ALA A 29 -22.00 -4.29 -3.47
CA ALA A 29 -20.94 -4.53 -2.51
C ALA A 29 -19.58 -4.19 -3.13
N VAL A 30 -18.65 -3.68 -2.33
CA VAL A 30 -17.28 -3.44 -2.80
C VAL A 30 -16.63 -4.80 -3.10
N ASP A 31 -16.09 -4.92 -4.31
CA ASP A 31 -15.40 -6.10 -4.81
C ASP A 31 -13.89 -5.93 -4.68
N THR A 32 -13.38 -4.76 -5.07
CA THR A 32 -11.94 -4.44 -5.03
C THR A 32 -11.67 -2.97 -4.74
N TYR A 33 -10.49 -2.69 -4.22
CA TYR A 33 -9.92 -1.36 -4.02
C TYR A 33 -8.71 -1.21 -4.93
N SER A 34 -8.79 -0.29 -5.90
CA SER A 34 -7.68 -0.06 -6.83
C SER A 34 -6.91 1.22 -6.49
N ILE A 35 -5.60 1.16 -6.65
CA ILE A 35 -4.73 2.35 -6.65
C ILE A 35 -4.72 2.88 -8.08
N CYS A 36 -5.18 4.11 -8.26
CA CYS A 36 -5.28 4.76 -9.55
C CYS A 36 -4.37 6.00 -9.62
N SER A 37 -3.84 6.31 -10.81
CA SER A 37 -3.29 7.62 -11.17
C SER A 37 -4.15 8.25 -12.25
N ASN A 38 -4.27 9.58 -12.25
CA ASN A 38 -4.87 10.31 -13.37
C ASN A 38 -3.76 10.90 -14.24
N GLU A 39 -3.56 10.32 -15.42
CA GLU A 39 -2.55 10.75 -16.39
C GLU A 39 -3.26 11.36 -17.60
N ASN A 40 -3.29 12.69 -17.70
CA ASN A 40 -3.90 13.42 -18.83
C ASN A 40 -5.37 13.02 -19.12
N ASN A 41 -6.23 13.07 -18.10
CA ASN A 41 -7.65 12.65 -18.16
C ASN A 41 -7.86 11.16 -18.45
N LYS A 42 -6.82 10.33 -18.30
CA LYS A 42 -6.94 8.88 -18.36
C LYS A 42 -6.62 8.30 -17.00
N GLU A 43 -7.60 7.62 -16.41
CA GLU A 43 -7.40 6.84 -15.20
C GLU A 43 -6.56 5.60 -15.54
N VAL A 44 -5.43 5.45 -14.85
CA VAL A 44 -4.55 4.30 -14.96
C VAL A 44 -4.60 3.53 -13.64
N VAL A 45 -5.05 2.27 -13.71
CA VAL A 45 -5.02 1.36 -12.57
C VAL A 45 -3.61 0.81 -12.40
N LEU A 46 -3.04 0.96 -11.20
CA LEU A 46 -1.69 0.51 -10.86
C LEU A 46 -1.70 -0.87 -10.21
N ALA A 47 -2.69 -1.11 -9.34
CA ALA A 47 -2.92 -2.38 -8.65
C ALA A 47 -4.35 -2.41 -8.10
N SER A 48 -4.88 -3.60 -7.87
CA SER A 48 -6.19 -3.84 -7.26
C SER A 48 -6.05 -4.88 -6.16
N TYR A 49 -6.72 -4.63 -5.03
CA TYR A 49 -6.67 -5.47 -3.83
C TYR A 49 -8.09 -5.74 -3.33
N SER A 50 -8.28 -6.85 -2.62
CA SER A 50 -9.56 -7.18 -2.01
C SER A 50 -9.83 -6.36 -0.73
N ASP A 51 -8.77 -5.95 -0.03
CA ASP A 51 -8.83 -5.24 1.25
C ASP A 51 -8.31 -3.79 1.13
N ILE A 52 -9.07 -2.84 1.67
CA ILE A 52 -8.72 -1.41 1.68
C ILE A 52 -7.43 -1.12 2.48
N THR A 53 -7.15 -1.88 3.53
CA THR A 53 -5.96 -1.79 4.37
C THR A 53 -4.73 -2.14 3.56
N ILE A 54 -4.80 -3.20 2.75
CA ILE A 54 -3.72 -3.60 1.84
C ILE A 54 -3.49 -2.52 0.78
N ALA A 55 -4.56 -2.00 0.17
CA ALA A 55 -4.45 -0.92 -0.81
C ALA A 55 -3.82 0.35 -0.20
N LYS A 56 -4.22 0.72 1.02
CA LYS A 56 -3.63 1.85 1.78
C LYS A 56 -2.16 1.61 2.09
N HIS A 57 -1.82 0.40 2.51
CA HIS A 57 -0.45 0.03 2.84
C HIS A 57 0.47 0.12 1.62
N MET A 58 0.07 -0.49 0.50
CA MET A 58 0.83 -0.37 -0.76
C MET A 58 0.99 1.08 -1.20
N ARG A 59 -0.09 1.88 -1.17
CA ARG A 59 0.00 3.31 -1.52
C ARG A 59 0.98 4.05 -0.59
N HIS A 60 0.95 3.74 0.71
CA HIS A 60 1.89 4.32 1.67
C HIS A 60 3.34 3.95 1.34
N LEU A 61 3.64 2.69 1.03
CA LEU A 61 4.97 2.25 0.62
C LEU A 61 5.45 3.01 -0.62
N LEU A 62 4.61 3.14 -1.65
CA LEU A 62 4.96 3.90 -2.86
C LEU A 62 5.26 5.37 -2.57
N ILE A 63 4.48 6.02 -1.70
CA ILE A 63 4.73 7.41 -1.28
C ILE A 63 6.05 7.51 -0.51
N SER A 64 6.30 6.59 0.43
CA SER A 64 7.54 6.56 1.22
C SER A 64 8.77 6.34 0.35
N CYS A 65 8.63 5.64 -0.78
CA CYS A 65 9.71 5.42 -1.73
C CYS A 65 9.88 6.54 -2.78
N LYS A 66 9.09 7.64 -2.73
CA LYS A 66 9.08 8.66 -3.80
C LYS A 66 10.44 9.29 -4.10
N GLU A 67 11.27 9.46 -3.07
CA GLU A 67 12.58 10.10 -3.17
C GLU A 67 13.66 9.20 -3.79
N LEU A 68 13.39 7.90 -3.92
CA LEU A 68 14.30 6.92 -4.52
C LEU A 68 14.22 7.01 -6.05
N LYS A 69 14.80 8.09 -6.60
CA LYS A 69 14.87 8.37 -8.03
C LYS A 69 15.72 7.34 -8.77
N GLY A 70 15.38 7.07 -10.03
CA GLY A 70 16.12 6.14 -10.90
C GLY A 70 15.81 4.66 -10.71
N LEU A 71 15.04 4.29 -9.68
CA LEU A 71 14.58 2.93 -9.46
C LEU A 71 13.16 2.72 -10.00
N THR A 72 12.92 1.52 -10.52
CA THR A 72 11.56 1.05 -10.81
C THR A 72 10.99 0.46 -9.54
N HIS A 73 9.85 0.99 -9.11
CA HIS A 73 9.14 0.53 -7.91
C HIS A 73 8.09 -0.49 -8.32
N GLN A 74 8.04 -1.63 -7.65
CA GLN A 74 7.10 -2.69 -7.98
C GLN A 74 5.94 -2.69 -6.98
N VAL A 75 4.71 -2.78 -7.48
CA VAL A 75 3.57 -3.09 -6.61
C VAL A 75 3.66 -4.54 -6.15
N MET A 76 3.35 -4.77 -4.89
CA MET A 76 3.49 -6.07 -4.24
C MET A 76 2.18 -6.85 -4.28
N SER A 77 2.24 -8.17 -4.15
CA SER A 77 1.03 -8.97 -4.08
C SER A 77 0.31 -8.73 -2.74
N GLU A 78 -0.97 -9.09 -2.69
CA GLU A 78 -1.76 -8.98 -1.46
C GLU A 78 -1.17 -9.82 -0.32
N VAL A 79 -0.63 -10.99 -0.64
CA VAL A 79 0.02 -11.88 0.34
C VAL A 79 1.27 -11.23 0.91
N ASP A 80 2.15 -10.70 0.06
CA ASP A 80 3.39 -10.06 0.52
C ASP A 80 3.10 -8.84 1.41
N LEU A 81 2.06 -8.06 1.06
CA LEU A 81 1.65 -6.90 1.84
C LEU A 81 1.02 -7.30 3.18
N ALA A 82 0.26 -8.40 3.22
CA ALA A 82 -0.31 -8.93 4.45
C ALA A 82 0.78 -9.43 5.40
N GLU A 83 1.80 -10.11 4.87
CA GLU A 83 2.97 -10.55 5.64
C GLU A 83 3.76 -9.35 6.21
N ASP A 84 4.01 -8.32 5.39
CA ASP A 84 4.69 -7.11 5.84
C ASP A 84 3.92 -6.36 6.95
N LEU A 85 2.59 -6.26 6.82
CA LEU A 85 1.73 -5.70 7.86
C LEU A 85 1.78 -6.52 9.15
N PHE A 86 1.71 -7.85 9.04
CA PHE A 86 1.78 -8.75 10.18
C PHE A 86 3.11 -8.61 10.94
N LEU A 87 4.23 -8.58 10.21
CA LEU A 87 5.56 -8.37 10.78
C LEU A 87 5.66 -7.00 11.47
N SER A 88 5.20 -5.95 10.79
CA SER A 88 5.18 -4.58 11.33
C SER A 88 4.34 -4.47 12.59
N ALA A 89 3.17 -5.10 12.63
CA ALA A 89 2.29 -5.13 13.80
C ALA A 89 2.91 -5.92 14.96
N SER A 90 3.49 -7.08 14.66
CA SER A 90 4.17 -7.93 15.66
C SER A 90 5.35 -7.21 16.30
N TYR A 91 6.14 -6.48 15.50
CA TYR A 91 7.25 -5.67 16.00
C TYR A 91 6.77 -4.55 16.93
N LYS A 92 5.76 -3.79 16.51
CA LYS A 92 5.16 -2.71 17.34
C LYS A 92 4.61 -3.24 18.65
N LEU A 93 3.94 -4.39 18.63
CA LEU A 93 3.42 -5.04 19.83
C LEU A 93 4.54 -5.44 20.79
N ARG A 94 5.66 -5.97 20.27
CA ARG A 94 6.83 -6.31 21.09
C ARG A 94 7.41 -5.07 21.78
N GLN A 95 7.63 -3.99 21.03
CA GLN A 95 8.14 -2.74 21.58
C GLN A 95 7.22 -2.15 22.66
N ALA A 96 5.90 -2.20 22.45
CA ALA A 96 4.94 -1.74 23.45
C ALA A 96 5.01 -2.56 24.75
N LYS A 97 5.17 -3.88 24.65
CA LYS A 97 5.34 -4.76 25.82
C LYS A 97 6.65 -4.52 26.57
N GLU A 98 7.73 -4.25 25.86
CA GLU A 98 9.03 -3.91 26.46
C GLU A 98 8.94 -2.61 27.26
N LYS A 99 8.37 -1.55 26.66
CA LYS A 99 8.14 -0.27 27.33
C LYS A 99 7.24 -0.39 28.56
N TYR A 100 6.15 -1.14 28.46
CA TYR A 100 5.24 -1.35 29.58
C TYR A 100 5.94 -2.03 30.78
N LYS A 101 6.78 -3.04 30.52
CA LYS A 101 7.58 -3.68 31.57
C LYS A 101 8.61 -2.73 32.20
N GLU A 102 9.24 -1.88 31.40
CA GLU A 102 10.16 -0.86 31.92
C GLU A 102 9.43 0.13 32.82
N GLU A 103 8.22 0.56 32.43
CA GLU A 103 7.38 1.47 33.21
C GLU A 103 6.86 0.83 34.53
N GLU A 104 6.55 -0.48 34.54
CA GLU A 104 6.16 -1.21 35.76
C GLU A 104 7.31 -1.43 36.76
N VAL A 105 8.58 -1.41 36.31
CA VAL A 105 9.74 -1.65 37.17
C VAL A 105 10.26 -0.36 37.82
N VAL A 106 9.92 0.80 37.24
CA VAL A 106 10.36 2.13 37.74
C VAL A 106 9.28 2.81 38.60
N GLY A 107 8.03 2.34 38.55
CA GLY A 107 6.91 2.81 39.40
C GLY A 107 6.75 2.04 40.70
#